data_AF-A0A292R9Q9-F1
#
_entry.id   AF-A0A292R9Q9-F1
#
_cell.length_a   1.000
_cell.length_b   1.000
_cell.length_c   1.000
_cell.angle_alpha   90.00
_cell.angle_beta   90.00
_cell.angle_gamma   90.00
#
_symmetry.space_group_name_H-M   'P 1'
#
loop_
_entity.id
_entity.type
_entity.pdbx_description
1 polymer ?
#
loop_
_entity_poly.entity_id
_entity_poly.type
_entity_poly.pdbx_seq_one_letter_code
_entity_poly.pdbx_strand_id
1 'polypeptide(L)'
;MMSFLRKIWVVLFAFMIFGMLTWVPVDKYQKSYMNKLHQEKAKPQKRVDDAYKYVEKVEEGAIDTAPQKTVRVRPKKHIRQGRKPFFVRDRKNPNILYPYKD
;
A
#
# COMPACT_ATOMS: atom_id res chain seq x y z
N MET A 1 -7.11 34.91 -46.87
CA MET A 1 -5.77 34.53 -46.35
C MET A 1 -5.58 34.88 -44.88
N MET A 2 -5.79 36.14 -44.44
CA MET A 2 -5.58 36.55 -43.03
C MET A 2 -6.42 35.78 -41.98
N SER A 3 -7.71 35.50 -42.24
CA SER A 3 -8.54 34.72 -41.30
C SER A 3 -8.08 33.26 -41.13
N PHE A 4 -7.46 32.68 -42.16
CA PHE A 4 -6.96 31.30 -42.11
C PHE A 4 -5.71 31.21 -41.24
N LEU A 5 -4.79 32.17 -41.41
CA LEU A 5 -3.59 32.31 -40.59
C LEU A 5 -3.92 32.54 -39.11
N ARG A 6 -4.92 33.38 -38.82
CA ARG A 6 -5.39 33.62 -37.45
C ARG A 6 -5.95 32.34 -36.81
N LYS A 7 -6.65 31.51 -37.58
CA LYS A 7 -7.22 30.24 -37.10
C LYS A 7 -6.13 29.23 -36.73
N ILE A 8 -5.09 29.12 -37.57
CA ILE A 8 -3.91 28.29 -37.30
C ILE A 8 -3.18 28.78 -36.04
N TRP A 9 -3.01 30.10 -35.89
CA TRP A 9 -2.35 30.68 -34.73
C TRP A 9 -3.11 30.40 -33.43
N VAL A 10 -4.45 30.49 -33.45
CA VAL A 10 -5.30 30.14 -32.30
C VAL A 10 -5.17 28.66 -31.92
N VAL A 11 -5.11 27.76 -32.90
CA VAL A 11 -4.93 26.32 -32.65
C VAL A 11 -3.54 26.03 -32.06
N LEU A 12 -2.48 26.62 -32.62
CA LEU A 12 -1.12 26.49 -32.07
C LEU A 12 -1.03 27.04 -30.63
N PHE A 13 -1.67 28.16 -30.36
CA PHE A 13 -1.70 28.76 -29.02
C PHE A 13 -2.44 27.87 -28.02
N ALA A 14 -3.57 27.28 -28.43
CA ALA A 14 -4.29 26.30 -27.62
C ALA A 14 -3.42 25.05 -27.32
N PHE A 15 -2.71 24.52 -28.32
CA PHE A 15 -1.80 23.38 -28.14
C PHE A 15 -0.65 23.70 -27.19
N MET A 16 -0.11 24.92 -27.22
CA MET A 16 0.92 25.37 -26.26
C MET A 16 0.41 25.35 -24.82
N ILE A 17 -0.80 25.90 -24.60
CA ILE A 17 -1.43 25.91 -23.26
C ILE A 17 -1.69 24.48 -22.79
N PHE A 18 -2.23 23.62 -23.66
CA PHE A 18 -2.42 22.20 -23.34
C PHE A 18 -1.11 21.49 -23.05
N GLY A 19 -0.04 21.73 -23.80
CA GLY A 19 1.29 21.18 -23.53
C GLY A 19 1.81 21.58 -22.15
N MET A 20 1.64 22.83 -21.76
CA MET A 20 2.05 23.32 -20.44
C MET A 20 1.22 22.70 -19.31
N LEU A 21 -0.09 22.53 -19.52
CA LEU A 21 -0.99 21.84 -18.58
C LEU A 21 -0.62 20.37 -18.39
N THR A 22 -0.16 19.68 -19.44
CA THR A 22 0.27 18.28 -19.35
C THR A 22 1.55 18.07 -18.56
N TRP A 23 2.37 19.10 -18.35
CA TRP A 23 3.60 18.99 -17.56
C TRP A 23 3.32 18.76 -16.06
N VAL A 24 2.34 19.48 -15.52
CA VAL A 24 1.98 19.45 -14.09
C VAL A 24 1.66 18.04 -13.56
N PRO A 25 0.86 17.20 -14.24
CA PRO A 25 0.59 15.84 -13.76
C PRO A 25 1.81 14.93 -13.82
N VAL A 26 2.71 15.09 -14.81
CA VAL A 26 3.84 14.17 -15.04
C VAL A 26 4.76 14.12 -13.83
N ASP A 27 5.17 15.27 -13.29
CA ASP A 27 6.06 15.33 -12.13
C ASP A 27 5.44 14.68 -10.88
N LYS A 28 4.13 14.87 -10.69
CA LYS A 28 3.38 14.32 -9.56
C LYS A 28 3.24 12.80 -9.66
N TYR A 29 2.89 12.29 -10.83
CA TYR A 29 2.72 10.85 -11.04
C TYR A 29 4.07 10.11 -11.08
N GLN A 30 5.12 10.73 -11.62
CA GLN A 30 6.47 10.15 -11.66
C GLN A 30 7.01 9.94 -10.24
N LYS A 31 6.92 10.95 -9.35
CA LYS A 31 7.35 10.80 -7.95
C LYS A 31 6.55 9.73 -7.21
N SER A 32 5.22 9.71 -7.41
CA SER A 32 4.36 8.70 -6.79
C SER A 32 4.70 7.28 -7.25
N TYR A 33 4.94 7.11 -8.55
CA TYR A 33 5.34 5.83 -9.14
C TYR A 33 6.69 5.35 -8.60
N MET A 34 7.70 6.22 -8.58
CA MET A 34 9.03 5.89 -8.05
C MET A 34 8.97 5.49 -6.58
N ASN A 35 8.21 6.21 -5.75
CA ASN A 35 8.03 5.86 -4.34
C ASN A 35 7.39 4.47 -4.16
N LYS A 36 6.37 4.14 -4.95
CA LYS A 36 5.76 2.80 -4.92
C LYS A 36 6.74 1.72 -5.36
N LEU A 37 7.50 1.98 -6.43
CA LEU A 37 8.51 1.07 -6.94
C LEU A 37 9.62 0.81 -5.90
N HIS A 38 10.09 1.85 -5.21
CA HIS A 38 11.05 1.68 -4.11
C HIS A 38 10.45 0.90 -2.94
N GLN A 39 9.19 1.14 -2.58
CA GLN A 39 8.52 0.35 -1.52
C GLN A 39 8.38 -1.12 -1.90
N GLU A 40 8.04 -1.43 -3.15
CA GLU A 40 7.95 -2.82 -3.62
C GLU A 40 9.31 -3.52 -3.62
N LYS A 41 10.37 -2.82 -4.06
CA LYS A 41 11.75 -3.35 -4.04
C LYS A 41 12.34 -3.46 -2.62
N ALA A 42 11.95 -2.59 -1.70
CA ALA A 42 12.45 -2.62 -0.32
C ALA A 42 11.85 -3.77 0.51
N LYS A 43 10.64 -4.25 0.18
CA LYS A 43 9.99 -5.37 0.90
C LYS A 43 10.80 -6.68 0.87
N PRO A 44 11.29 -7.19 -0.28
CA PRO A 44 12.13 -8.38 -0.29
C PRO A 44 13.49 -8.13 0.36
N GLN A 45 14.10 -6.95 0.14
CA GLN A 45 15.40 -6.62 0.73
C GLN A 45 15.35 -6.68 2.27
N LYS A 46 14.30 -6.11 2.89
CA LYS A 46 14.11 -6.19 4.35
C LYS A 46 14.07 -7.62 4.88
N ARG A 47 13.45 -8.56 4.14
CA ARG A 47 13.39 -9.97 4.58
C ARG A 47 14.76 -10.62 4.56
N VAL A 48 15.56 -10.28 3.57
CA VAL A 48 16.93 -10.78 3.43
C VAL A 48 17.81 -10.18 4.53
N ASP A 49 17.74 -8.87 4.75
CA ASP A 49 18.47 -8.18 5.81
C ASP A 49 18.11 -8.73 7.20
N ASP A 50 16.82 -8.99 7.48
CA ASP A 50 16.37 -9.59 8.73
C ASP A 50 16.92 -11.01 8.93
N ALA A 51 17.04 -11.79 7.85
CA ALA A 51 17.63 -13.13 7.89
C ALA A 51 19.13 -13.08 8.18
N TYR A 52 19.87 -12.18 7.53
CA TYR A 52 21.29 -11.97 7.82
C TYR A 52 21.52 -11.52 9.26
N LYS A 53 20.71 -10.57 9.74
CA LYS A 53 20.78 -10.09 11.12
C LYS A 53 20.45 -11.18 12.15
N TYR A 54 19.60 -12.14 11.80
CA TYR A 54 19.35 -13.31 12.65
C TYR A 54 20.59 -14.21 12.71
N VAL A 55 21.20 -14.51 11.56
CA VAL A 55 22.42 -15.33 11.49
C VAL A 55 23.56 -14.68 12.28
N GLU A 56 23.79 -13.39 12.10
CA GLU A 56 24.79 -12.60 12.82
C GLU A 56 24.61 -12.72 14.34
N LYS A 57 23.38 -12.58 14.84
CA LYS A 57 23.08 -12.73 16.29
C LYS A 57 23.26 -14.15 16.81
N VAL A 58 23.10 -15.16 15.96
CA VAL A 58 23.39 -16.56 16.31
C VAL A 58 24.90 -16.77 16.39
N GLU A 59 25.67 -16.22 15.45
CA GLU A 59 27.14 -16.26 15.46
C GLU A 59 27.74 -15.52 16.66
N GLU A 60 27.15 -14.39 17.05
CA GLU A 60 27.52 -13.63 18.25
C GLU A 60 27.16 -14.35 19.57
N GLY A 61 26.48 -15.49 19.50
CA GLY A 61 26.08 -16.27 20.69
C GLY A 61 24.94 -15.64 21.50
N ALA A 62 24.21 -14.66 20.94
CA ALA A 62 23.11 -13.99 21.61
C ALA A 62 21.78 -14.77 21.54
N ILE A 63 21.70 -15.82 20.73
CA ILE A 63 20.49 -16.66 20.55
C ILE A 63 20.88 -18.14 20.62
N ASP A 64 20.41 -18.84 21.66
CA ASP A 64 20.50 -20.30 21.74
C ASP A 64 19.72 -20.94 20.57
N THR A 65 20.35 -21.87 19.85
CA THR A 65 19.90 -22.51 18.60
C THR A 65 18.65 -23.40 18.73
N ALA A 66 17.75 -23.12 19.67
CA ALA A 66 16.43 -23.72 19.67
C ALA A 66 15.60 -23.08 18.54
N PRO A 67 14.96 -23.86 17.66
CA PRO A 67 14.13 -23.29 16.61
C PRO A 67 13.01 -22.49 17.30
N GLN A 68 13.09 -21.16 17.21
CA GLN A 68 12.01 -20.30 17.67
C GLN A 68 10.77 -20.73 16.89
N LYS A 69 9.87 -21.46 17.55
CA LYS A 69 8.50 -21.69 17.10
C LYS A 69 8.03 -20.34 16.62
N THR A 70 7.82 -20.20 15.32
CA THR A 70 7.28 -18.99 14.73
C THR A 70 6.03 -18.64 15.52
N VAL A 71 6.16 -17.66 16.43
CA VAL A 71 5.02 -17.14 17.17
C VAL A 71 4.24 -16.45 16.09
N ARG A 72 3.25 -17.14 15.52
CA ARG A 72 2.27 -16.54 14.63
C ARG A 72 1.62 -15.44 15.45
N VAL A 73 2.16 -14.22 15.36
CA VAL A 73 1.55 -13.02 15.90
C VAL A 73 0.24 -12.89 15.14
N ARG A 74 -0.83 -13.45 15.72
CA ARG A 74 -2.18 -13.24 15.20
C ARG A 74 -2.35 -11.72 15.13
N PRO A 75 -2.62 -11.14 13.96
CA PRO A 75 -2.82 -9.70 13.89
C PRO A 75 -3.90 -9.35 14.91
N LYS A 76 -3.60 -8.46 15.85
CA LYS A 76 -4.62 -7.89 16.74
C LYS A 76 -5.67 -7.29 15.81
N LYS A 77 -6.79 -7.99 15.64
CA LYS A 77 -7.92 -7.51 14.86
C LYS A 77 -8.35 -6.22 15.55
N HIS A 78 -8.04 -5.06 14.95
CA HIS A 78 -8.59 -3.80 15.42
C HIS A 78 -10.11 -3.94 15.38
N ILE A 79 -10.71 -4.17 16.55
CA ILE A 79 -12.14 -4.15 16.72
C ILE A 79 -12.51 -2.69 16.46
N ARG A 80 -13.09 -2.41 15.29
CA ARG A 80 -13.64 -1.09 14.98
C ARG A 80 -14.74 -0.82 15.99
N GLN A 81 -14.41 -0.07 17.04
CA GLN A 81 -15.38 0.40 18.02
C GLN A 81 -16.41 1.23 17.25
N GLY A 82 -17.70 0.84 17.34
CA GLY A 82 -18.81 1.59 16.75
C GLY A 82 -19.56 0.93 15.58
N ARG A 83 -19.16 -0.25 15.09
CA ARG A 83 -20.00 -1.02 14.14
C ARG A 83 -20.63 -2.23 14.81
N LYS A 84 -21.95 -2.22 14.95
CA LYS A 84 -22.75 -3.39 15.33
C LYS A 84 -22.43 -4.53 14.35
N PRO A 85 -22.18 -5.78 14.83
CA PRO A 85 -21.92 -6.90 13.94
C PRO A 85 -23.20 -7.28 13.21
N PHE A 86 -23.11 -7.77 11.97
CA PHE A 86 -24.28 -8.24 11.22
C PHE A 86 -24.87 -9.55 11.77
N PHE A 87 -24.01 -10.37 12.40
CA PHE A 87 -24.37 -11.65 12.98
C PHE A 87 -23.71 -11.83 14.35
N VAL A 88 -24.42 -12.46 15.28
CA VAL A 88 -23.91 -12.87 16.59
C VAL A 88 -23.88 -14.40 16.65
N ARG A 89 -22.81 -14.95 17.22
CA ARG A 89 -22.76 -16.39 17.50
C ARG A 89 -23.68 -16.75 18.65
N ASP A 90 -24.33 -17.91 18.56
CA ASP A 90 -25.09 -18.47 19.69
C ASP A 90 -24.17 -18.63 20.91
N ARG A 91 -24.69 -18.30 22.10
CA ARG A 91 -23.97 -18.42 23.37
C ARG A 91 -23.72 -19.89 23.75
N LYS A 92 -24.61 -20.81 23.34
CA LYS A 92 -24.51 -22.24 23.67
C LYS A 92 -23.82 -23.05 22.56
N ASN A 93 -23.87 -22.60 21.31
CA ASN A 93 -23.25 -23.30 20.17
C ASN A 93 -22.50 -22.33 19.25
N PRO A 94 -21.16 -22.23 19.34
CA PRO A 94 -20.38 -21.25 18.58
C PRO A 94 -20.37 -21.48 17.05
N ASN A 95 -20.92 -22.60 16.57
CA ASN A 95 -21.05 -22.90 15.15
C ASN A 95 -22.31 -22.30 14.51
N ILE A 96 -23.26 -21.80 15.30
CA ILE A 96 -24.52 -21.20 14.81
C ILE A 96 -24.40 -19.67 14.85
N LEU A 97 -24.81 -19.00 13.77
CA LEU A 97 -24.83 -17.54 13.62
C LEU A 97 -26.27 -17.07 13.47
N TYR A 98 -26.69 -16.10 14.29
CA TYR A 98 -27.99 -15.43 14.17
C TYR A 98 -27.81 -14.00 13.66
N PRO A 99 -28.77 -13.47 12.90
CA PRO A 99 -28.76 -12.06 12.53
C PRO A 99 -28.81 -11.20 13.79
N TYR A 100 -28.01 -10.13 13.82
CA TYR A 100 -28.05 -9.14 14.89
C TYR A 100 -29.39 -8.42 14.84
N LYS A 101 -30.24 -8.64 15.83
CA LYS A 101 -31.49 -7.90 16.03
C LYS A 101 -31.17 -6.68 16.90
N ASP A 102 -31.61 -5.51 16.45
CA ASP A 102 -31.44 -4.23 17.15
C ASP A 102 -32.23 -4.15 18.45
#